data_AF-J7QTP9-F1
#
_entry.id   AF-J7QTP9-F1
#
_cell.length_a   1.000
_cell.length_b   1.000
_cell.length_c   1.000
_cell.angle_alpha   90.00
_cell.angle_beta   90.00
_cell.angle_gamma   90.00
#
_symmetry.space_group_name_H-M   'P 1'
#
loop_
_entity.id
_entity.type
_entity.pdbx_description
1 polymer ?
#
loop_
_entity_poly.entity_id
_entity_poly.type
_entity_poly.pdbx_seq_one_letter_code
_entity_poly.pdbx_strand_id
1 'polypeptide(L)'
;MPRPDGSKKDCSETPGTTAESAKANEEAASIASYIADMSDEMAKLASRCDMPMLCYFLNLARAEADMRARELGGYSIDRSA
;
A
#
# COMPACT_ATOMS: atom_id res chain seq x y z
N MET A 1 -40.40 16.45 -43.15
CA MET A 1 -40.06 15.02 -42.98
C MET A 1 -38.75 14.76 -43.72
N PRO A 2 -37.76 13.97 -43.23
CA PRO A 2 -37.45 13.46 -41.89
C PRO A 2 -35.97 13.73 -41.45
N ARG A 3 -35.67 13.48 -40.16
CA ARG A 3 -34.30 13.22 -39.65
C ARG A 3 -33.93 11.74 -39.89
N PRO A 4 -32.63 11.43 -39.93
CA PRO A 4 -32.07 10.40 -39.04
C PRO A 4 -30.89 10.97 -38.23
N ASP A 5 -30.87 10.85 -36.91
CA ASP A 5 -30.26 9.73 -36.17
C ASP A 5 -28.84 9.44 -36.67
N GLY A 6 -27.76 9.56 -35.90
CA GLY A 6 -27.60 9.32 -34.48
C GLY A 6 -26.24 8.62 -34.38
N SER A 7 -25.26 9.27 -33.75
CA SER A 7 -24.01 8.61 -33.38
C SER A 7 -23.50 9.21 -32.09
N LYS A 8 -24.24 8.89 -31.02
CA LYS A 8 -23.60 8.64 -29.73
C LYS A 8 -22.65 7.46 -29.93
N LYS A 9 -21.34 7.69 -29.85
CA LYS A 9 -20.42 6.69 -29.32
C LYS A 9 -20.18 7.05 -27.86
N ASP A 10 -21.16 6.68 -27.05
CA ASP A 10 -20.94 6.31 -25.65
C ASP A 10 -20.26 4.93 -25.62
N CYS A 11 -19.46 4.69 -24.58
CA CYS A 11 -18.77 3.44 -24.23
C CYS A 11 -17.59 3.03 -25.13
N SER A 12 -16.40 2.77 -24.61
CA SER A 12 -16.09 2.20 -23.30
C SER A 12 -14.81 2.79 -22.71
N GLU A 13 -14.93 3.40 -21.55
CA GLU A 13 -13.84 3.44 -20.58
C GLU A 13 -13.36 2.00 -20.34
N THR A 14 -12.06 1.79 -20.46
CA THR A 14 -11.39 0.51 -20.26
C THR A 14 -11.72 -0.09 -18.88
N PRO A 15 -12.37 -1.27 -18.79
CA PRO A 15 -12.67 -1.92 -17.52
C PRO A 15 -11.44 -2.56 -16.84
N GLY A 16 -10.22 -2.35 -17.36
CA GLY A 16 -9.02 -3.04 -16.90
C GLY A 16 -8.26 -2.35 -15.76
N THR A 17 -8.40 -1.03 -15.62
CA THR A 17 -7.46 -0.23 -14.81
C THR A 17 -7.66 -0.38 -13.30
N THR A 18 -8.88 -0.63 -12.85
CA THR A 18 -9.22 -0.72 -11.41
C THR A 18 -8.84 -2.06 -10.78
N ALA A 19 -9.01 -3.18 -11.51
CA ALA A 19 -8.66 -4.50 -11.00
C ALA A 19 -7.14 -4.71 -10.90
N GLU A 20 -6.37 -4.21 -11.87
CA GLU A 20 -4.90 -4.24 -11.81
C GLU A 20 -4.36 -3.36 -10.69
N SER A 21 -4.95 -2.17 -10.48
CA SER A 21 -4.57 -1.29 -9.38
C SER A 21 -4.87 -1.89 -8.00
N ALA A 22 -5.99 -2.60 -7.84
CA ALA A 22 -6.35 -3.25 -6.59
C ALA A 22 -5.37 -4.38 -6.25
N LYS A 23 -5.02 -5.21 -7.25
CA LYS A 23 -4.05 -6.29 -7.08
C LYS A 23 -2.65 -5.75 -6.75
N ALA A 24 -2.21 -4.67 -7.41
CA ALA A 24 -0.94 -4.03 -7.10
C ALA A 24 -0.90 -3.48 -5.66
N ASN A 25 -2.01 -2.92 -5.17
CA ASN A 25 -2.11 -2.46 -3.78
C ASN A 25 -2.07 -3.61 -2.78
N GLU A 26 -2.71 -4.75 -3.08
CA GLU A 26 -2.67 -5.95 -2.24
C GLU A 26 -1.24 -6.53 -2.16
N GLU A 27 -0.54 -6.61 -3.29
CA GLU A 27 0.87 -7.02 -3.34
C GLU A 27 1.76 -6.07 -2.54
N ALA A 28 1.58 -4.75 -2.70
CA ALA A 28 2.33 -3.75 -1.96
C ALA A 28 2.03 -3.79 -0.45
N ALA A 29 0.78 -4.03 -0.04
CA ALA A 29 0.39 -4.21 1.36
C ALA A 29 1.06 -5.46 1.95
N SER A 30 1.10 -6.55 1.19
CA SER A 30 1.76 -7.80 1.59
C SER A 30 3.27 -7.61 1.78
N ILE A 31 3.92 -6.87 0.86
CA ILE A 31 5.34 -6.52 0.98
C ILE A 31 5.58 -5.64 2.22
N ALA A 32 4.72 -4.65 2.47
CA ALA A 32 4.83 -3.80 3.65
C ALA A 32 4.70 -4.59 4.95
N SER A 33 3.73 -5.53 5.03
CA SER A 33 3.61 -6.42 6.18
C SER A 33 4.87 -7.26 6.40
N TYR A 34 5.44 -7.81 5.32
CA TYR A 34 6.68 -8.57 5.40
C TYR A 34 7.87 -7.74 5.89
N ILE A 35 7.98 -6.48 5.43
CA ILE A 35 9.02 -5.55 5.91
C ILE A 35 8.85 -5.29 7.42
N ALA A 36 7.62 -5.14 7.91
CA ALA A 36 7.35 -4.93 9.33
C ALA A 36 7.82 -6.12 10.18
N ASP A 37 7.50 -7.35 9.76
CA ASP A 37 7.91 -8.58 10.45
C ASP A 37 9.43 -8.74 10.47
N MET A 38 10.09 -8.56 9.32
CA MET A 38 11.55 -8.66 9.22
C MET A 38 12.26 -7.59 10.06
N SER A 39 11.72 -6.37 10.06
CA SER A 39 12.28 -5.27 10.85
C SER A 39 12.19 -5.54 12.35
N ASP A 40 11.12 -6.18 12.82
CA ASP A 40 10.99 -6.59 14.23
C ASP A 40 12.04 -7.63 14.63
N GLU A 41 12.23 -8.67 13.80
CA GLU A 41 13.26 -9.68 14.08
C GLU A 41 14.68 -9.09 14.07
N MET A 42 14.98 -8.22 13.11
CA MET A 42 16.27 -7.54 13.03
C MET A 42 16.48 -6.58 14.20
N ALA A 43 15.44 -5.87 14.66
CA ALA A 43 15.55 -4.96 15.81
C ALA A 43 15.93 -5.72 17.08
N LYS A 44 15.35 -6.91 17.29
CA LYS A 44 15.70 -7.80 18.40
C LYS A 44 17.18 -8.23 18.33
N LEU A 45 17.69 -8.55 17.14
CA LEU A 45 19.10 -8.88 16.95
C LEU A 45 20.01 -7.67 17.22
N ALA A 46 19.69 -6.50 16.64
CA ALA A 46 20.44 -5.26 16.82
C ALA A 46 20.50 -4.84 18.30
N SER A 47 19.40 -5.00 19.04
CA SER A 47 19.35 -4.73 20.47
C SER A 47 20.28 -5.65 21.27
N ARG A 48 20.45 -6.92 20.87
CA ARG A 48 21.34 -7.87 21.55
C ARG A 48 22.82 -7.67 21.21
N CYS A 49 23.10 -6.97 20.12
CA CYS A 49 24.45 -6.63 19.68
C CYS A 49 24.90 -5.22 20.14
N ASP A 50 24.17 -4.59 21.07
CA ASP A 50 24.44 -3.23 21.53
C ASP A 50 24.56 -2.20 20.38
N MET A 51 23.70 -2.34 19.35
CA MET A 51 23.59 -1.40 18.23
C MET A 51 22.31 -0.55 18.35
N PRO A 52 22.26 0.44 19.27
CA PRO A 52 21.04 1.17 19.59
C PRO A 52 20.50 2.00 18.42
N MET A 53 21.39 2.61 17.62
CA MET A 53 20.96 3.38 16.44
C MET A 53 20.35 2.48 15.37
N LEU A 54 20.89 1.28 15.16
CA LEU A 54 20.34 0.32 14.21
C LEU A 54 18.96 -0.19 14.68
N CYS A 55 18.84 -0.52 15.96
CA CYS A 55 17.56 -0.91 16.57
C CYS A 55 16.50 0.21 16.39
N TYR A 56 16.89 1.47 16.62
CA TYR A 56 16.01 2.61 16.39
C TYR A 56 15.51 2.69 14.94
N PHE A 57 16.39 2.62 13.94
CA PHE A 57 15.99 2.69 12.54
C PHE A 57 15.11 1.50 12.11
N LEU A 58 15.35 0.31 12.64
CA LEU A 58 14.53 -0.87 12.36
C LEU A 58 13.13 -0.72 12.97
N ASN A 59 13.03 -0.18 14.18
CA ASN A 59 11.73 0.13 14.79
C ASN A 59 10.97 1.21 14.01
N LEU A 60 11.67 2.22 13.49
CA LEU A 60 11.07 3.23 12.63
C LEU A 60 10.57 2.63 11.32
N ALA A 61 11.39 1.80 10.66
CA ALA A 61 11.02 1.11 9.42
C ALA A 61 9.80 0.20 9.61
N ARG A 62 9.73 -0.52 10.73
CA ARG A 62 8.55 -1.31 11.11
C ARG A 62 7.30 -0.44 11.19
N ALA A 63 7.36 0.66 11.94
CA ALA A 63 6.21 1.53 12.14
C ALA A 63 5.71 2.12 10.81
N GLU A 64 6.62 2.55 9.93
CA GLU A 64 6.27 3.03 8.59
C GLU A 64 5.66 1.93 7.72
N ALA A 65 6.19 0.71 7.78
CA ALA A 65 5.69 -0.42 7.02
C ALA A 65 4.29 -0.85 7.49
N ASP A 66 4.04 -0.90 8.80
CA ASP A 66 2.73 -1.17 9.39
C ASP A 66 1.69 -0.13 8.94
N MET A 67 2.08 1.16 8.93
CA MET A 67 1.21 2.23 8.41
C MET A 67 0.90 2.03 6.93
N ARG A 68 1.90 1.72 6.10
CA ARG A 68 1.70 1.47 4.66
C ARG A 68 0.83 0.26 4.37
N ALA A 69 1.01 -0.84 5.10
CA ALA A 69 0.20 -2.04 4.94
C ALA A 69 -1.29 -1.75 5.20
N ARG A 70 -1.58 -0.92 6.21
CA ARG A 70 -2.94 -0.47 6.54
C ARG A 70 -3.54 0.47 5.49
N GLU A 71 -2.77 1.47 5.07
CA GLU A 71 -3.21 2.44 4.05
C GLU A 71 -3.56 1.73 2.73
N LEU A 72 -2.73 0.76 2.31
CA LEU A 72 -2.92 -0.02 1.08
C LEU A 72 -4.01 -1.10 1.21
N GLY A 73 -4.19 -1.66 2.42
CA GLY A 73 -5.24 -2.63 2.74
C GLY A 73 -6.64 -2.03 2.93
N GLY A 74 -6.81 -0.73 2.67
CA GLY A 74 -8.12 -0.06 2.69
C GLY A 74 -8.52 0.54 4.06
N TYR A 75 -7.61 0.58 5.04
CA TYR A 75 -7.81 1.39 6.24
C TYR A 75 -7.27 2.80 5.98
N SER A 76 -8.14 3.72 5.60
CA SER A 76 -7.78 5.15 5.53
C SER A 76 -7.46 5.65 6.94
N ILE A 77 -6.18 5.90 7.20
CA ILE A 77 -5.74 6.61 8.40
C ILE A 77 -6.16 8.07 8.22
N ASP A 78 -7.14 8.51 9.00
CA ASP A 78 -7.53 9.92 9.03
C ASP A 78 -6.35 10.74 9.58
N ARG A 79 -5.67 11.49 8.69
CA ARG A 79 -4.54 12.37 9.03
C ARG A 79 -4.99 13.78 9.43
N SER A 80 -6.28 13.99 9.62
CA SER A 80 -6.85 15.26 10.07
C SER A 80 -6.60 15.41 11.58
N ALA A 81 -5.44 15.95 11.94
CA ALA A 81 -5.13 16.43 13.28
C ALA A 81 -5.67 17.85 13.50
#